data_AF-A0A539DZN2-F1
#
_entry.id   AF-A0A539DZN2-F1
#
_cell.length_a   1.000
_cell.length_b   1.000
_cell.length_c   1.000
_cell.angle_alpha   90.00
_cell.angle_beta   90.00
_cell.angle_gamma   90.00
#
_symmetry.space_group_name_H-M   'P 1'
#
loop_
_entity.id
_entity.type
_entity.pdbx_description
1 polymer ?
#
loop_
_entity_poly.entity_id
_entity_poly.type
_entity_poly.pdbx_seq_one_letter_code
_entity_poly.pdbx_strand_id
1 'polypeptide(L)' 'MSTARRLVAGVDSSTQSTKVEVRDLDSGAVVARASSPHPPTT' A
#
# COMPACT_ATOMS: atom_id res chain seq x y z
N MET A 1 11.25 22.93 8.06
CA MET A 1 10.91 21.66 7.38
C MET A 1 9.86 20.95 8.21
N SER A 2 8.83 20.37 7.56
CA SER A 2 7.76 19.66 8.27
C SER A 2 8.32 18.41 8.95
N THR A 3 7.98 18.19 10.22
CA THR A 3 8.25 16.96 10.98
C THR A 3 7.24 15.85 10.68
N ALA A 4 6.19 16.15 9.91
CA ALA A 4 5.18 15.17 9.53
C ALA A 4 5.72 14.26 8.43
N ARG A 5 5.80 12.96 8.74
CA ARG A 5 6.21 11.93 7.79
C ARG A 5 5.20 11.85 6.64
N ARG A 6 5.62 12.20 5.43
CA ARG A 6 4.79 12.09 4.24
C ARG A 6 4.84 10.67 3.72
N LEU A 7 3.67 10.10 3.47
CA LEU A 7 3.53 8.73 3.01
C LEU A 7 2.83 8.71 1.65
N VAL A 8 3.20 7.76 0.82
CA VAL A 8 2.49 7.40 -0.42
C VAL A 8 2.05 5.95 -0.32
N ALA A 9 0.84 5.66 -0.78
CA ALA A 9 0.31 4.31 -0.85
C ALA A 9 0.23 3.86 -2.32
N GLY A 10 0.97 2.81 -2.66
CA GLY A 10 0.76 2.08 -3.90
C GLY A 10 -0.35 1.06 -3.71
N VAL A 11 -1.36 1.10 -4.58
CA VAL A 11 -2.50 0.16 -4.57
C VAL A 11 -2.44 -0.68 -5.84
N ASP A 12 -2.33 -2.00 -5.66
CA ASP A 12 -2.39 -2.99 -6.74
C ASP A 12 -3.72 -3.75 -6.60
N SER A 13 -4.60 -3.58 -7.59
CA SER A 13 -5.88 -4.28 -7.65
C SER A 13 -5.84 -5.33 -8.74
N SER A 14 -6.03 -6.59 -8.35
CA SER A 14 -6.14 -7.73 -9.23
C SER A 14 -7.53 -8.36 -9.12
N THR A 15 -7.84 -9.33 -9.98
CA THR A 15 -9.14 -10.02 -9.98
C THR A 15 -9.45 -10.72 -8.65
N GLN A 16 -8.44 -11.25 -7.96
CA GLN A 16 -8.62 -12.09 -6.77
C GLN A 16 -8.09 -11.49 -5.47
N SER A 17 -7.45 -10.32 -5.52
CA SER A 17 -6.94 -9.67 -4.32
C SER A 17 -6.64 -8.19 -4.56
N THR A 18 -6.58 -7.44 -3.46
CA THR A 18 -6.00 -6.10 -3.43
C THR A 18 -4.81 -6.09 -2.48
N LYS A 19 -3.74 -5.43 -2.91
CA LYS A 19 -2.52 -5.22 -2.13
C LYS A 19 -2.29 -3.73 -1.95
N VAL A 20 -1.73 -3.38 -0.81
CA VAL A 20 -1.32 -2.02 -0.50
C VAL A 20 0.10 -2.05 0.02
N GLU A 21 0.92 -1.13 -0.49
CA GLU A 21 2.25 -0.87 0.02
C GLU A 21 2.38 0.61 0.34
N VAL A 22 2.76 0.91 1.58
CA VAL A 22 2.96 2.28 2.05
C VAL A 22 4.45 2.56 2.10
N ARG A 23 4.87 3.66 1.48
CA ARG A 23 6.26 4.12 1.46
C ARG A 23 6.37 5.52 2.02
N ASP A 24 7.51 5.77 2.64
CA ASP A 24 7.97 7.11 2.95
C ASP A 24 8.21 7.88 1.65
N LEU A 25 7.62 9.06 1.51
CA LEU A 25 7.63 9.80 0.24
C LEU A 25 9.03 10.31 -0.11
N ASP A 26 9.84 10.65 0.89
CA ASP A 26 11.14 11.28 0.68
C ASP A 26 12.23 10.24 0.43
N SER A 27 12.27 9.17 1.23
CA SER A 27 13.29 8.12 1.12
C SER A 27 12.89 6.93 0.24
N GLY A 28 11.59 6.78 -0.05
CA GLY A 28 11.06 5.59 -0.73
C GLY A 28 11.05 4.33 0.14
N ALA A 29 11.45 4.41 1.41
CA ALA A 29 11.50 3.26 2.31
C ALA A 29 10.10 2.67 2.54
N VAL A 30 10.00 1.34 2.56
CA VAL A 30 8.76 0.64 2.87
C VAL A 30 8.43 0.82 4.35
N VAL A 31 7.20 1.25 4.62
CA VAL A 31 6.69 1.47 5.98
C VAL A 31 5.71 0.38 6.39
N ALA A 32 4.86 -0.05 5.46
CA ALA A 32 3.90 -1.12 5.69
C ALA A 32 3.52 -1.81 4.39
N ARG A 33 3.07 -3.06 4.49
CA ARG A 33 2.51 -3.85 3.39
C ARG A 33 1.31 -4.65 3.89
N ALA A 34 0.26 -4.73 3.08
CA ALA A 34 -0.90 -5.56 3.34
C ALA A 34 -1.45 -6.15 2.05
N SER A 35 -2.12 -7.29 2.15
CA SER A 35 -2.84 -7.94 1.06
C SER A 35 -4.09 -8.57 1.62
N SER A 36 -5.21 -8.43 0.92
CA SER A 36 -6.45 -9.16 1.22
C SER A 36 -6.97 -9.85 -0.03
N PRO A 37 -7.34 -11.15 0.05
CA PRO A 37 -8.07 -11.79 -1.02
C PRO A 37 -9.48 -11.17 -1.12
N HIS A 38 -10.05 -11.18 -2.33
CA HIS A 38 -11.45 -10.87 -2.53
C HIS A 38 -12.31 -12.05 -2.08
N PRO A 39 -13.57 -11.81 -1.69
CA PRO A 39 -14.53 -12.89 -1.50
C PRO A 39 -14.58 -13.79 -2.75
N PRO A 40 -14.67 -15.12 -2.60
CA PRO A 40 -14.78 -16.02 -3.74
C PRO A 40 -16.04 -15.68 -4.55
N THR A 41 -15.87 -15.55 -5.86
CA THR A 41 -16.95 -15.37 -6.84
C THR A 41 -17.10 -16.65 -7.66
N THR A 42 -18.33 -17.10 -7.87
CA THR A 42 -18.67 -18.26 -8.73
C THR A 42 -18.76 -17.90 -10.20
#